data_AF-A0A383AIQ2-F1
#
_entry.id   AF-A0A383AIQ2-F1
#
_cell.length_a   1.000
_cell.length_b   1.000
_cell.length_c   1.000
_cell.angle_alpha   90.00
_cell.angle_beta   90.00
_cell.angle_gamma   90.00
#
_symmetry.space_group_name_H-M   'P 1'
#
loop_
_entity.id
_entity.type
_entity.pdbx_description
1 polymer ?
#
loop_
_entity_poly.entity_id
_entity_poly.type
_entity_poly.pdbx_seq_one_letter_code
_entity_poly.pdbx_strand_id
1 'polypeptide(L)' 'VLYYRGHLLEQDYAKARYWYELAAAQGNAYALLNLGIMYQKAVGVEADEAKALEYFRQCWEDAEQGWSPEGDPV' A
#
# COMPACT_ATOMS: atom_id res chain seq x y z
N VAL A 1 7.69 4.02 -36.99
CA VAL A 1 8.57 4.86 -36.14
C VAL A 1 7.87 5.07 -34.80
N LEU A 2 8.61 4.91 -33.70
CA LEU A 2 8.23 4.52 -32.34
C LEU A 2 7.30 5.48 -31.58
N TYR A 3 6.20 4.98 -30.98
CA TYR A 3 5.45 5.72 -29.94
C TYR A 3 4.82 4.83 -28.84
N TYR A 4 5.38 3.66 -28.52
CA TYR A 4 4.68 2.71 -27.64
C TYR A 4 5.55 2.03 -26.59
N ARG A 5 6.32 2.81 -25.84
CA ARG A 5 6.81 2.37 -24.53
C ARG A 5 6.66 3.53 -23.57
N GLY A 6 5.72 3.40 -22.64
CA GLY A 6 5.36 4.37 -21.60
C GLY A 6 6.51 4.67 -20.63
N HIS A 7 7.59 5.24 -21.14
CA HIS A 7 8.76 5.69 -20.39
C HIS A 7 8.72 7.20 -20.09
N LEU A 8 7.66 7.91 -20.48
CA LEU A 8 7.51 9.36 -20.23
C LEU A 8 6.66 9.68 -18.99
N LEU A 9 6.21 8.65 -18.28
CA LEU A 9 5.58 8.81 -16.98
C LEU A 9 6.44 8.06 -15.97
N GLU A 10 7.42 8.76 -15.39
CA GLU A 10 7.50 8.77 -13.93
C GLU A 10 6.09 9.14 -13.46
N GLN A 11 5.20 8.16 -13.37
CA GLN A 11 3.76 8.32 -13.19
C GLN A 11 3.51 8.68 -11.72
N ASP A 12 4.08 9.82 -11.31
CA ASP A 12 4.04 10.46 -10.01
C ASP A 12 3.84 9.47 -8.85
N TYR A 13 4.64 8.40 -8.83
CA TYR A 13 4.53 7.35 -7.83
C TYR A 13 4.75 7.91 -6.43
N ALA A 14 5.51 9.00 -6.32
CA ALA A 14 5.62 9.79 -5.11
C ALA A 14 4.26 10.37 -4.65
N LYS A 15 3.45 10.92 -5.57
CA LYS A 15 2.08 11.36 -5.27
C LYS A 15 1.14 10.19 -5.00
N ALA A 16 1.24 9.09 -5.74
CA ALA A 16 0.43 7.90 -5.47
C ALA A 16 0.69 7.38 -4.05
N ARG A 17 1.97 7.28 -3.65
CA ARG A 17 2.37 6.95 -2.28
C ARG A 17 1.80 7.94 -1.27
N TYR A 18 1.90 9.25 -1.52
CA TYR A 18 1.34 10.27 -0.63
C TYR A 18 -0.17 10.10 -0.40
N TRP A 19 -0.94 9.84 -1.46
CA TRP A 19 -2.38 9.62 -1.34
C TRP A 19 -2.71 8.31 -0.63
N TYR A 20 -1.93 7.25 -0.86
CA TYR A 20 -2.12 5.99 -0.13
C TYR A 20 -1.72 6.11 1.34
N GLU A 21 -0.68 6.85 1.69
CA GLU A 21 -0.32 7.12 3.10
C GLU A 21 -1.43 7.90 3.80
N LEU A 22 -2.02 8.89 3.13
CA LEU A 22 -3.15 9.66 3.66
C LEU A 22 -4.40 8.80 3.87
N ALA A 23 -4.68 7.87 2.96
CA ALA A 23 -5.79 6.94 3.07
C ALA A 23 -5.52 5.84 4.11
N ALA A 24 -4.29 5.36 4.22
CA ALA A 24 -3.86 4.41 5.25
C ALA A 24 -4.00 5.02 6.65
N ALA A 25 -3.68 6.31 6.81
CA ALA A 25 -3.91 7.05 8.06
C ALA A 25 -5.40 7.17 8.44
N GLN A 26 -6.32 6.92 7.50
CA GLN A 26 -7.77 6.85 7.76
C GLN A 26 -8.26 5.42 7.98
N GLY A 27 -7.36 4.44 8.15
CA GLY A 27 -7.71 3.02 8.31
C GLY A 27 -8.11 2.33 7.01
N ASN A 28 -7.72 2.86 5.85
CA ASN A 28 -8.05 2.24 4.57
C ASN A 28 -7.10 1.06 4.27
N ALA A 29 -7.60 -0.16 4.50
CA ALA A 29 -6.88 -1.40 4.21
C ALA A 29 -6.41 -1.52 2.74
N TYR A 30 -7.18 -1.02 1.77
CA TYR A 30 -6.77 -1.04 0.36
C TYR A 30 -5.57 -0.13 0.09
N ALA A 31 -5.45 0.97 0.84
CA ALA A 31 -4.31 1.87 0.72
C ALA A 31 -3.03 1.25 1.28
N LEU A 32 -3.12 0.57 2.43
CA LEU A 32 -2.01 -0.22 3.00
C LEU A 32 -1.57 -1.34 2.06
N LEU A 33 -2.51 -2.07 1.45
CA LEU A 33 -2.22 -3.10 0.45
C LEU A 33 -1.46 -2.54 -0.75
N ASN A 34 -1.89 -1.39 -1.28
CA ASN A 34 -1.23 -0.74 -2.41
C ASN A 34 0.16 -0.22 -2.06
N LEU A 35 0.37 0.32 -0.85
CA LEU A 35 1.70 0.69 -0.37
C LEU A 35 2.63 -0.53 -0.30
N GLY A 36 2.17 -1.64 0.25
CA GLY A 36 2.93 -2.89 0.29
C GLY A 36 3.33 -3.39 -1.11
N ILE A 37 2.40 -3.35 -2.06
CA ILE A 37 2.66 -3.72 -3.46
C ILE A 37 3.67 -2.78 -4.13
N MET A 38 3.62 -1.47 -3.84
CA MET A 38 4.58 -0.49 -4.38
C MET A 38 6.01 -0.80 -3.93
N TYR A 39 6.22 -1.12 -2.65
CA TYR A 39 7.52 -1.51 -2.12
C TYR A 39 7.97 -2.90 -2.59
N GLN A 40 7.06 -3.87 -2.76
CA GLN A 40 7.39 -5.19 -3.30
C GLN A 40 7.84 -5.13 -4.77
N LYS A 41 7.17 -4.31 -5.59
CA LYS A 41 7.41 -4.24 -7.04
C LYS A 41 8.45 -3.18 -7.42
N ALA A 42 9.04 -2.48 -6.46
CA ALA A 42 9.93 -1.34 -6.70
C ALA A 42 9.30 -0.27 -7.61
N VAL A 43 7.99 -0.06 -7.48
CA VAL A 43 7.24 0.83 -8.37
C VAL A 43 7.33 2.25 -7.83
N GLY A 44 8.31 2.99 -8.34
CA GLY A 44 8.57 4.39 -7.96
C GLY A 44 9.12 4.59 -6.54
N VAL A 45 9.51 3.50 -5.90
CA VAL A 45 10.29 3.44 -4.65
C VAL A 45 11.34 2.35 -4.81
N GLU A 46 12.42 2.42 -4.04
CA GLU A 46 13.35 1.31 -3.93
C GLU A 46 12.64 0.11 -3.29
N ALA A 47 12.96 -1.10 -3.76
CA ALA A 47 12.36 -2.31 -3.21
C ALA A 47 12.69 -2.40 -1.72
N ASP A 48 11.65 -2.51 -0.89
CA ASP A 48 11.81 -2.64 0.56
C ASP A 48 10.81 -3.69 1.06
N GLU A 49 11.25 -4.94 1.05
CA GLU A 49 10.43 -6.08 1.46
C GLU A 49 10.02 -5.99 2.93
N ALA A 50 10.88 -5.45 3.79
CA ALA A 50 10.58 -5.26 5.20
C ALA A 50 9.42 -4.28 5.39
N LYS A 51 9.47 -3.15 4.69
CA LYS A 51 8.40 -2.15 4.73
C LYS A 51 7.11 -2.63 4.04
N ALA A 52 7.23 -3.44 2.98
CA ALA A 52 6.07 -4.08 2.36
C ALA A 52 5.35 -5.03 3.35
N LEU A 53 6.10 -5.86 4.07
CA LEU A 53 5.57 -6.76 5.10
C LEU A 53 4.93 -6.01 6.27
N GLU A 54 5.51 -4.88 6.66
CA GLU A 54 4.94 -4.00 7.69
C GLU A 54 3.54 -3.50 7.28
N TYR A 55 3.38 -2.97 6.07
CA TYR A 55 2.07 -2.53 5.58
C TYR A 55 1.07 -3.68 5.43
N PHE A 56 1.51 -4.86 4.99
CA PHE A 56 0.62 -6.03 4.91
C PHE A 56 0.18 -6.52 6.29
N ARG A 57 1.07 -6.51 7.29
CA ARG A 57 0.72 -6.85 8.67
C ARG A 57 -0.29 -5.84 9.22
N GLN A 58 -0.06 -4.55 9.01
CA GLN A 58 -0.98 -3.53 9.49
C GLN A 58 -2.34 -3.60 8.81
N CYS A 59 -2.38 -3.92 7.51
CA CYS A 59 -3.63 -4.18 6.78
C CYS A 59 -4.41 -5.37 7.37
N TRP A 60 -3.72 -6.40 7.84
CA TRP A 60 -4.33 -7.57 8.48
C TRP A 60 -4.83 -7.25 9.89
N GLU A 61 -4.05 -6.50 10.67
CA GLU A 61 -4.40 -6.10 12.04
C GLU A 61 -5.60 -5.14 12.08
N ASP A 62 -5.67 -4.18 11.15
CA ASP A 62 -6.83 -3.31 10.99
C ASP A 62 -8.08 -4.10 10.53
N ALA A 63 -7.89 -5.13 9.70
CA ALA A 63 -8.98 -6.02 9.28
C ALA A 63 -9.47 -6.90 10.44
N GLU A 64 -8.57 -7.34 11.33
CA GLU A 64 -8.91 -8.08 12.56
C GLU A 64 -9.62 -7.19 13.60
N GLN A 65 -9.24 -5.92 13.77
CA GLN A 65 -10.00 -5.00 14.64
C GLN A 65 -11.45 -4.77 14.17
N GLY A 66 -11.75 -4.99 12.89
CA GLY A 66 -13.11 -4.96 12.35
C GLY A 66 -13.83 -6.31 12.35
N TRP A 67 -13.11 -7.41 12.50
CA TRP A 67 -13.66 -8.77 12.48
C TRP A 67 -13.24 -9.53 13.73
N SER A 68 -14.07 -9.41 14.78
CA SER A 68 -14.05 -10.37 15.87
C SER A 68 -14.84 -11.61 15.44
N PRO A 69 -14.23 -12.78 15.23
CA PRO A 69 -15.00 -14.02 15.09
C PRO A 69 -15.73 -14.39 16.39
N GLU A 70 -15.33 -13.80 17.52
CA GLU A 70 -15.81 -14.09 18.86
C GLU A 70 -16.12 -12.75 19.55
N GLY A 71 -17.40 -12.39 19.66
CA GLY A 71 -17.84 -11.10 20.18
C GLY A 71 -17.70 -10.95 21.69
N ASP A 72 -16.47 -10.94 22.22
CA ASP A 72 -16.22 -10.56 23.62
C ASP A 72 -15.45 -9.21 23.69
N PRO A 73 -15.99 -8.20 24.40
CA PRO A 73 -15.34 -6.91 24.56
C PRO A 73 -14.28 -6.99 25.66
N VAL A 74 -13.13 -6.33 25.43
CA VAL A 74 -12.23 -5.92 26.51
C VAL A 74 -12.79 -4.72 27.28
#